data_AF-A0A953U6Q5-F1
#
_entry.id   AF-A0A953U6Q5-F1
#
_cell.length_a   1.000
_cell.length_b   1.000
_cell.length_c   1.000
_cell.angle_alpha   90.00
_cell.angle_beta   90.00
_cell.angle_gamma   90.00
#
_symmetry.space_group_name_H-M   'P 1'
#
loop_
_entity.id
_entity.type
_entity.pdbx_description
1 polymer ?
#
loop_
_entity_poly.entity_id
_entity_poly.type
_entity_poly.pdbx_seq_one_letter_code
_entity_poly.pdbx_strand_id
1 'polypeptide(L)'
;MDLRVGRLPKIRVLPSPEEGLRTLVECAPQAEAWADRLMERLRPRLTMLYGIRTRLATGVVAAFTIWLFVHVMFGANGMVVYRQKKAEYQSLEREIDGLQRENGRYTQQIQSLQTDPKTIEKEAREQLHYARPGEVVYVSPPPAAQQRPEVHSAQK
;
A
#
# COMPACT_ATOMS: atom_id res chain seq x y z
N MET A 1 -81.70 -7.19 38.94
CA MET A 1 -80.32 -6.70 39.16
C MET A 1 -80.09 -5.59 38.14
N ASP A 2 -80.23 -4.34 38.56
CA ASP A 2 -80.21 -3.16 37.68
C ASP A 2 -78.79 -2.78 37.25
N LEU A 3 -78.61 -2.68 35.93
CA LEU A 3 -77.37 -2.26 35.28
C LEU A 3 -77.23 -0.74 35.35
N ARG A 4 -76.30 -0.26 36.16
CA ARG A 4 -76.00 1.16 36.33
C ARG A 4 -74.89 1.55 35.33
N VAL A 5 -75.29 2.13 34.20
CA VAL A 5 -74.37 2.61 33.14
C VAL A 5 -73.63 3.87 33.62
N GLY A 6 -72.29 3.81 33.58
CA GLY A 6 -71.39 4.90 33.95
C GLY A 6 -71.45 6.09 32.99
N ARG A 7 -71.45 7.29 33.57
CA ARG A 7 -71.57 8.61 32.93
C ARG A 7 -70.28 8.94 32.14
N LEU A 8 -70.38 9.18 30.83
CA LEU A 8 -69.26 9.67 30.00
C LEU A 8 -68.90 11.14 30.34
N PRO A 9 -67.62 11.53 30.28
CA PRO A 9 -67.20 12.89 30.60
C PRO A 9 -67.53 13.89 29.48
N LYS A 10 -67.98 15.07 29.90
CA LYS A 10 -68.33 16.23 29.07
C LYS A 10 -67.11 16.73 28.28
N ILE A 11 -67.22 16.78 26.96
CA ILE A 11 -66.22 17.39 26.09
C ILE A 11 -66.23 18.91 26.32
N ARG A 12 -65.04 19.49 26.49
CA ARG A 12 -64.84 20.93 26.71
C ARG A 12 -65.06 21.67 25.38
N VAL A 13 -66.10 22.50 25.34
CA VAL A 13 -66.44 23.35 24.19
C VAL A 13 -65.27 24.30 23.92
N LEU A 14 -64.68 24.21 22.73
CA LEU A 14 -63.69 25.19 22.27
C LEU A 14 -64.38 26.54 22.03
N PRO A 15 -63.76 27.66 22.42
CA PRO A 15 -64.25 28.99 22.05
C PRO A 15 -64.22 29.16 20.51
N SER A 16 -65.12 30.01 20.01
CA SER A 16 -65.27 30.29 18.58
C SER A 16 -63.95 30.82 17.97
N PRO A 17 -63.58 30.39 16.76
CA PRO A 17 -62.32 30.80 16.12
C PRO A 17 -62.18 32.32 15.97
N GLU A 18 -63.29 33.07 15.93
CA GLU A 18 -63.23 34.53 15.79
C GLU A 18 -62.80 35.27 17.06
N GLU A 19 -63.12 34.74 18.24
CA GLU A 19 -62.66 35.30 19.53
C GLU A 19 -61.16 35.04 19.73
N GLY A 20 -60.70 33.86 19.28
CA GLY A 20 -59.27 33.54 19.23
C GLY A 20 -58.49 34.47 18.29
N LEU A 21 -59.05 34.82 17.13
CA LEU A 21 -58.39 35.72 16.19
C LEU A 21 -58.32 37.16 16.72
N ARG A 22 -59.37 37.66 17.38
CA ARG A 22 -59.37 39.00 17.98
C ARG A 22 -58.36 39.14 19.12
N THR A 23 -58.27 38.13 19.97
CA THR A 23 -57.28 38.10 21.08
C THR A 23 -55.85 38.00 20.57
N LEU A 24 -55.61 37.29 19.47
CA LEU A 24 -54.31 37.27 18.80
C LEU A 24 -53.96 38.61 18.14
N VAL A 25 -54.94 39.32 17.58
CA VAL A 25 -54.76 40.66 16.99
C VAL A 25 -54.45 41.72 18.06
N GLU A 26 -55.10 41.67 19.23
CA GLU A 26 -54.74 42.56 20.36
C GLU A 26 -53.35 42.25 20.94
N CYS A 27 -52.90 41.00 20.87
CA CYS A 27 -51.55 40.61 21.28
C CYS A 27 -50.48 40.92 20.22
N ALA A 28 -50.86 41.22 18.97
CA ALA A 28 -49.95 41.52 17.88
C ALA A 28 -48.95 42.67 18.20
N PRO A 29 -49.36 43.84 18.72
CA PRO A 29 -48.41 44.91 19.04
C PRO A 29 -47.43 44.56 20.17
N GLN A 30 -47.85 43.71 21.13
CA GLN A 30 -46.95 43.24 22.20
C GLN A 30 -45.97 42.17 21.70
N ALA A 31 -46.42 41.32 20.77
CA ALA A 31 -45.58 40.34 20.11
C ALA A 31 -44.49 41.02 19.27
N GLU A 32 -44.82 42.12 18.58
CA GLU A 32 -43.86 42.92 17.83
C GLU A 32 -42.83 43.59 18.75
N ALA A 33 -43.26 44.22 19.85
CA ALA A 33 -42.34 44.85 20.81
C ALA A 33 -41.45 43.85 21.58
N TRP A 34 -41.88 42.59 21.73
CA TRP A 34 -41.04 41.51 22.28
C TRP A 34 -40.10 40.94 21.22
N ALA A 35 -40.58 40.80 19.99
CA ALA A 35 -39.79 40.38 18.83
C ALA A 35 -38.64 41.36 18.57
N ASP A 36 -38.89 42.66 18.62
CA ASP A 36 -37.84 43.69 18.43
C ASP A 36 -36.75 43.60 19.49
N ARG A 37 -37.14 43.45 20.77
CA ARG A 37 -36.19 43.27 21.88
C ARG A 37 -35.39 41.98 21.80
N LEU A 38 -35.99 40.89 21.31
CA LEU A 38 -35.28 39.65 21.06
C LEU A 38 -34.36 39.76 19.84
N MET A 39 -34.83 40.41 18.78
CA MET A 39 -34.06 40.59 17.55
C MET A 39 -32.83 41.44 17.80
N GLU A 40 -32.92 42.55 18.53
CA GLU A 40 -31.76 43.37 18.92
C GLU A 40 -30.72 42.56 19.71
N ARG A 41 -31.19 41.69 20.61
CA ARG A 41 -30.33 40.85 21.46
C ARG A 41 -29.72 39.66 20.71
N LEU A 42 -30.37 39.18 19.66
CA LEU A 42 -29.93 38.04 18.85
C LEU A 42 -29.16 38.46 17.59
N ARG A 43 -29.32 39.70 17.12
CA ARG A 43 -28.63 40.26 15.95
C ARG A 43 -27.11 40.03 15.96
N PRO A 44 -26.37 40.30 17.05
CA PRO A 44 -24.93 40.05 17.07
C PRO A 44 -24.58 38.57 17.27
N ARG A 45 -25.47 37.77 17.87
CA ARG A 45 -25.23 36.33 18.07
C ARG A 45 -25.35 35.55 16.77
N LEU A 46 -26.32 35.88 15.92
CA LEU A 46 -26.52 35.21 14.64
C LEU A 46 -25.38 35.46 13.66
N THR A 47 -24.85 36.69 13.59
CA THR A 47 -23.70 37.01 12.73
C THR A 47 -22.42 36.33 13.24
N MET A 48 -22.23 36.23 14.56
CA MET A 48 -21.12 35.50 15.17
C MET A 48 -21.19 33.99 14.90
N LEU A 49 -22.39 33.40 14.98
CA LEU A 49 -22.63 31.99 14.64
C LEU A 49 -22.32 31.68 13.16
N TYR A 50 -22.67 32.59 12.25
CA TYR A 50 -22.32 32.47 10.83
C TYR A 50 -20.80 32.47 10.60
N GLY A 51 -20.06 33.36 11.27
CA GLY A 51 -18.59 33.41 11.19
C GLY A 51 -17.89 32.19 11.79
N ILE A 52 -18.44 31.61 12.86
CA ILE A 52 -17.91 30.38 13.46
C ILE A 52 -18.19 29.17 12.56
N ARG A 53 -19.39 29.09 11.98
CA ARG A 53 -19.77 28.02 11.05
C ARG A 53 -18.86 27.98 9.82
N THR A 54 -18.56 29.13 9.23
CA THR A 54 -17.66 29.19 8.06
C THR A 54 -16.23 28.80 8.41
N ARG A 55 -15.70 29.23 9.56
CA ARG A 55 -14.37 28.80 10.04
C ARG A 55 -14.29 27.31 10.30
N LEU A 56 -15.32 26.73 10.93
CA LEU A 56 -15.40 25.28 11.14
C LEU A 56 -15.49 24.52 9.82
N ALA A 57 -16.31 25.01 8.88
CA ALA A 57 -16.44 24.41 7.55
C ALA A 57 -15.09 24.43 6.80
N THR A 58 -14.39 25.57 6.80
CA THR A 58 -13.05 25.67 6.18
C THR A 58 -12.04 24.75 6.88
N GLY A 59 -12.08 24.64 8.21
CA GLY A 59 -11.21 23.73 8.96
C GLY A 59 -11.45 22.26 8.61
N VAL A 60 -12.72 21.85 8.51
CA VAL A 60 -13.09 20.47 8.12
C VAL A 60 -12.65 20.18 6.69
N VAL A 61 -12.88 21.10 5.74
CA VAL A 61 -12.43 20.94 4.36
C VAL A 61 -10.91 20.84 4.29
N ALA A 62 -10.18 21.72 4.97
CA ALA A 62 -8.72 21.68 5.00
C ALA A 62 -8.18 20.37 5.59
N ALA A 63 -8.75 19.90 6.70
CA ALA A 63 -8.39 18.62 7.30
C ALA A 63 -8.67 17.45 6.34
N PHE A 64 -9.82 17.46 5.67
CA PHE A 64 -10.17 16.43 4.68
C PHE A 64 -9.23 16.44 3.47
N THR A 65 -8.85 17.62 2.98
CA THR A 65 -7.86 17.76 1.89
C THR A 65 -6.51 17.20 2.31
N ILE A 66 -6.03 17.53 3.52
CA ILE A 66 -4.77 16.99 4.04
C ILE A 66 -4.84 15.47 4.18
N TRP A 67 -5.95 14.95 4.71
CA TRP A 67 -6.16 13.51 4.86
C TRP A 67 -6.15 12.78 3.51
N LEU A 68 -6.86 13.30 2.50
CA LEU A 68 -6.82 12.76 1.15
C LEU A 68 -5.42 12.84 0.54
N PHE A 69 -4.72 13.97 0.71
CA PHE A 69 -3.37 14.14 0.21
C PHE A 69 -2.41 13.09 0.79
N VAL A 70 -2.46 12.87 2.10
CA VAL A 70 -1.70 11.82 2.78
C VAL A 70 -2.13 10.45 2.26
N HIS A 71 -3.42 10.15 2.19
CA HIS A 71 -3.91 8.86 1.71
C HIS A 71 -3.50 8.55 0.27
N VAL A 72 -3.45 9.55 -0.61
CA VAL A 72 -3.00 9.38 -2.01
C VAL A 72 -1.49 9.20 -2.06
N MET A 73 -0.72 9.99 -1.30
CA MET A 73 0.74 9.90 -1.25
C MET A 73 1.25 8.59 -0.63
N PHE A 74 0.54 8.05 0.36
CA PHE A 74 0.85 6.81 1.07
C PHE A 74 0.00 5.60 0.62
N GLY A 75 -0.89 5.78 -0.37
CA GLY A 75 -1.74 4.72 -0.89
C GLY A 75 -0.98 3.66 -1.68
N ALA A 76 -1.70 2.65 -2.18
CA ALA A 76 -1.14 1.48 -2.88
C ALA A 76 -0.17 1.79 -4.04
N ASN A 77 -0.24 2.99 -4.63
CA ASN A 77 0.64 3.47 -5.70
C ASN A 77 1.42 4.74 -5.32
N GLY A 78 1.68 4.92 -4.03
CA GLY A 78 2.37 6.10 -3.50
C GLY A 78 3.85 6.18 -3.86
N MET A 79 4.47 7.30 -3.48
CA MET A 79 5.90 7.56 -3.70
C MET A 79 6.82 6.46 -3.14
N VAL A 80 6.40 5.82 -2.05
CA VAL A 80 7.16 4.74 -1.40
C VAL A 80 7.28 3.51 -2.31
N VAL A 81 6.16 3.07 -2.89
CA VAL A 81 6.13 1.91 -3.82
C VAL A 81 6.90 2.23 -5.10
N TYR A 82 6.77 3.46 -5.61
CA TYR A 82 7.56 3.90 -6.77
C TYR A 82 9.07 3.81 -6.51
N ARG A 83 9.54 4.22 -5.33
CA ARG A 83 10.96 4.14 -4.96
C ARG A 83 11.45 2.70 -4.87
N GLN A 84 10.65 1.81 -4.29
CA GLN A 84 10.96 0.38 -4.24
C GLN A 84 11.03 -0.24 -5.64
N LYS A 85 10.01 0.00 -6.48
CA LYS A 85 9.96 -0.52 -7.85
C LYS A 85 11.08 0.02 -8.72
N LYS A 86 11.49 1.28 -8.52
CA LYS A 86 12.63 1.87 -9.22
C LYS A 86 13.95 1.21 -8.82
N ALA A 87 14.15 0.92 -7.54
CA ALA A 87 15.34 0.22 -7.07
C ALA A 87 15.39 -1.23 -7.60
N GLU A 88 14.26 -1.93 -7.57
CA GLU A 88 14.11 -3.27 -8.14
C GLU A 88 14.42 -3.28 -9.64
N TYR A 89 13.84 -2.34 -10.39
CA TYR A 89 14.10 -2.18 -11.82
C TYR A 89 15.60 -1.97 -12.12
N GLN A 90 16.26 -1.07 -11.37
CA GLN A 90 17.70 -0.82 -11.52
C GLN A 90 18.56 -2.05 -11.18
N SER A 91 18.12 -2.88 -10.22
CA SER A 91 18.85 -4.11 -9.89
C SER A 91 18.73 -5.16 -11.00
N LEU A 92 17.52 -5.36 -11.53
CA LEU A 92 17.28 -6.27 -12.65
C LEU A 92 18.02 -5.83 -13.92
N GLU A 93 18.04 -4.52 -14.20
CA GLU A 93 18.76 -3.97 -15.35
C GLU A 93 20.27 -4.30 -15.27
N ARG A 94 20.88 -4.15 -14.09
CA ARG A 94 22.28 -4.53 -13.87
C ARG A 94 22.52 -6.02 -14.03
N GLU A 95 21.58 -6.85 -13.59
CA GLU A 95 21.66 -8.30 -13.73
C GLU A 95 21.60 -8.73 -15.20
N ILE A 96 20.69 -8.14 -15.98
CA ILE A 96 20.58 -8.34 -17.42
C ILE A 96 21.89 -7.94 -18.11
N ASP A 97 22.43 -6.76 -17.80
CA ASP A 97 23.69 -6.29 -18.36
C ASP A 97 24.86 -7.23 -18.02
N GLY A 98 24.91 -7.73 -16.78
CA GLY A 98 25.90 -8.72 -16.34
C GLY A 98 25.81 -10.00 -17.15
N LEU A 99 24.60 -10.58 -17.23
CA LEU A 99 24.33 -11.81 -17.97
C LEU A 99 24.62 -11.66 -19.47
N GLN A 100 24.30 -10.52 -20.08
CA GLN A 100 24.62 -10.26 -21.49
C GLN A 100 26.13 -10.24 -21.74
N ARG A 101 26.92 -9.64 -20.84
CA ARG A 101 28.39 -9.65 -20.94
C ARG A 101 28.95 -11.06 -20.80
N GLU A 102 28.43 -11.84 -19.84
CA GLU A 102 28.81 -13.24 -19.66
C GLU A 102 28.48 -14.08 -20.89
N ASN A 103 27.28 -13.91 -21.44
CA ASN A 103 26.85 -14.60 -22.64
C ASN A 103 27.74 -14.24 -23.85
N GLY A 104 28.08 -12.96 -24.02
CA GLY A 104 29.03 -12.51 -25.03
C GLY A 104 30.40 -13.15 -24.88
N ARG A 105 30.92 -13.25 -23.64
CA ARG A 105 32.19 -13.92 -23.34
C ARG A 105 32.14 -15.41 -23.69
N TYR A 106 31.08 -16.12 -23.33
CA TYR A 106 30.92 -17.54 -23.69
C TYR A 106 30.78 -17.73 -25.19
N THR A 107 30.06 -16.85 -25.88
CA THR A 107 29.92 -16.89 -27.33
C THR A 107 31.28 -16.71 -28.01
N GLN A 108 32.10 -15.78 -27.55
CA GLN A 108 33.48 -15.61 -28.04
C GLN A 108 34.34 -16.84 -27.77
N GLN A 109 34.23 -17.46 -26.59
CA GLN A 109 34.94 -18.70 -26.27
C GLN A 109 34.52 -19.84 -27.21
N ILE A 110 33.22 -20.06 -27.39
CA ILE A 110 32.68 -21.07 -28.32
C ILE A 110 33.17 -20.79 -29.74
N GLN A 111 33.13 -19.54 -30.19
CA GLN A 111 33.61 -19.17 -31.52
C GLN A 111 35.11 -19.44 -31.66
N SER A 112 35.93 -19.12 -30.65
CA SER A 112 37.37 -19.41 -30.66
C SER A 112 37.65 -20.92 -30.70
N LEU A 113 36.88 -21.72 -29.96
CA LEU A 113 36.96 -23.18 -29.99
C LEU A 113 36.54 -23.73 -31.36
N GLN A 114 35.46 -23.23 -31.94
CA GLN A 114 34.95 -23.70 -33.24
C GLN A 114 35.82 -23.28 -34.43
N THR A 115 36.47 -22.12 -34.37
CA THR A 115 37.23 -21.57 -35.52
C THR A 115 38.63 -22.18 -35.63
N ASP A 116 39.21 -22.68 -34.54
CA ASP A 116 40.52 -23.34 -34.57
C ASP A 116 40.44 -24.85 -34.23
N PRO A 117 40.39 -25.74 -35.23
CA PRO A 117 40.32 -27.19 -35.02
C PRO A 117 41.51 -27.75 -34.22
N LYS A 118 42.66 -27.05 -34.16
CA LYS A 118 43.79 -27.46 -33.33
C LYS A 118 43.54 -27.26 -31.83
N THR A 119 42.74 -26.26 -31.46
CA THR A 119 42.39 -26.00 -30.06
C THR A 119 41.42 -27.07 -29.54
N ILE A 120 40.45 -27.50 -30.36
CA ILE A 120 39.56 -28.64 -30.04
C ILE A 120 40.37 -29.93 -29.86
N GLU A 121 41.31 -30.22 -30.77
CA GLU A 121 42.15 -31.41 -30.69
C GLU A 121 43.02 -31.42 -29.41
N LYS A 122 43.51 -30.25 -28.99
CA LYS A 122 44.27 -30.11 -27.74
C LYS A 122 43.42 -30.37 -26.51
N GLU A 123 42.25 -29.74 -26.41
CA GLU A 123 41.29 -29.95 -25.31
C GLU A 123 40.82 -31.41 -25.24
N ALA A 124 40.53 -32.04 -26.38
CA ALA A 124 40.16 -33.45 -26.44
C ALA A 124 41.30 -34.38 -25.99
N ARG A 125 42.56 -34.05 -26.32
CA ARG A 125 43.73 -34.82 -25.85
C ARG A 125 43.99 -34.63 -24.35
N GLU A 126 43.84 -33.43 -23.83
CA GLU A 126 44.15 -33.09 -22.43
C GLU A 126 43.04 -33.50 -21.46
N GLN A 127 41.77 -33.22 -21.76
CA GLN A 127 40.66 -33.52 -20.84
C GLN A 127 40.08 -34.92 -21.04
N LEU A 128 39.99 -35.38 -22.29
CA LEU A 128 39.30 -36.62 -22.64
C LEU A 128 40.26 -37.79 -22.93
N HIS A 129 41.58 -37.58 -22.81
CA HIS A 129 42.62 -38.55 -23.17
C HIS A 129 42.40 -39.15 -24.57
N TYR A 130 41.83 -38.34 -25.49
CA TYR A 130 41.45 -38.79 -26.81
C TYR A 130 42.70 -39.07 -27.66
N ALA A 131 42.79 -40.27 -28.23
CA ALA A 131 43.87 -40.70 -29.11
C ALA A 131 43.27 -41.08 -30.48
N ARG A 132 43.93 -40.72 -31.59
CA ARG A 132 43.47 -41.14 -32.92
C ARG A 132 43.69 -42.65 -33.13
N PRO A 133 42.93 -43.29 -34.03
CA PRO A 133 43.21 -44.67 -34.45
C PRO A 133 44.66 -44.80 -34.91
N GLY A 134 45.48 -45.54 -34.16
CA GLY A 134 46.92 -45.74 -34.41
C GLY A 134 47.89 -45.05 -33.44
N GLU A 135 47.40 -44.23 -32.49
CA GLU A 135 48.22 -43.63 -31.42
C GLU A 135 48.21 -44.51 -30.15
N VAL A 136 49.35 -44.61 -29.44
CA VAL A 136 49.50 -45.41 -28.21
C VAL A 136 49.68 -44.49 -27.00
N VAL A 137 48.79 -44.60 -26.01
CA VAL A 137 48.82 -43.78 -24.78
C VAL A 137 49.74 -44.44 -23.75
N TYR A 138 50.81 -43.75 -23.34
CA TYR A 138 51.73 -44.23 -22.31
C TYR A 138 51.34 -43.66 -20.95
N VAL A 139 50.80 -44.49 -20.05
CA VAL A 139 50.43 -44.08 -18.69
C VAL A 139 51.52 -44.52 -17.72
N SER A 140 52.03 -43.59 -16.91
CA SER A 140 52.99 -43.93 -15.86
C SER A 140 52.34 -44.87 -14.84
N PRO A 141 52.98 -45.98 -14.45
CA PRO A 141 52.44 -46.88 -13.45
C PRO A 141 52.21 -46.12 -12.13
N PRO A 142 51.11 -46.41 -11.41
CA PRO A 142 50.83 -45.75 -10.14
C PRO A 142 52.05 -45.92 -9.20
N PRO A 143 52.46 -44.86 -8.49
CA PRO A 143 53.58 -44.95 -7.55
C PRO A 143 53.28 -46.09 -6.58
N ALA A 144 54.25 -47.01 -6.43
CA ALA A 144 54.13 -48.14 -5.54
C ALA A 144 53.58 -47.65 -4.19
N ALA A 145 52.46 -48.23 -3.75
CA ALA A 145 51.83 -47.89 -2.49
C ALA A 145 52.92 -47.89 -1.42
N GLN A 146 53.28 -46.70 -0.94
CA GLN A 146 54.20 -46.55 0.18
C GLN A 146 53.57 -47.34 1.32
N GLN A 147 54.23 -48.45 1.69
CA GLN A 147 53.84 -49.26 2.82
C GLN A 147 53.70 -48.31 4.01
N ARG A 148 52.44 -48.08 4.41
CA ARG A 148 52.11 -47.32 5.60
C ARG A 148 52.88 -48.00 6.73
N PRO A 149 53.83 -47.33 7.40
CA PRO A 149 54.60 -47.97 8.47
C PRO A 149 53.60 -48.49 9.49
N GLU A 150 53.67 -49.79 9.80
CA GLU A 150 52.90 -50.36 10.91
C GLU A 150 53.37 -49.66 12.18
N VAL A 151 52.55 -48.75 12.68
CA VAL A 151 52.76 -48.12 13.97
C VAL A 151 52.41 -49.18 15.01
N HIS A 152 53.41 -49.91 15.50
CA HIS A 152 53.28 -50.69 16.71
C HIS A 152 53.08 -49.71 17.89
N SER A 153 51.82 -49.36 18.15
CA SER A 153 51.44 -48.72 19.40
C SER A 153 51.70 -49.71 20.54
N ALA A 154 52.73 -49.41 21.32
CA ALA A 154 53.09 -50.13 22.52
C ALA A 154 51.89 -50.22 23.46
N GLN A 155 51.53 -51.44 23.81
CA GLN A 155 50.59 -51.76 24.86
C GLN A 155 51.32 -51.61 26.21
N LYS A 156 50.93 -50.62 27.02
CA LYS A 156 51.11 -50.66 28.48
C LYS A 156 50.12 -49.73 29.18
#